data_AF-A0A1H3NMT6-F1
#
_entry.id   AF-A0A1H3NMT6-F1
#
_cell.length_a   1.000
_cell.length_b   1.000
_cell.length_c   1.000
_cell.angle_alpha   90.00
_cell.angle_beta   90.00
_cell.angle_gamma   90.00
#
_symmetry.space_group_name_H-M   'P 1'
#
loop_
_entity.id
_entity.type
_entity.pdbx_description
1 polymer ?
#
loop_
_entity_poly.entity_id
_entity_poly.type
_entity_poly.pdbx_seq_one_letter_code
_entity_poly.pdbx_strand_id
1 'polypeptide(L)'
;MSNQLLLFLRLRLDEDEVIACGAAGPNARFGIWDVDPWYDGAGERCDLRARGSGVLSGPTGMAVAVVEHVARHDPARVLRDVRAKRALLELIEATPSPYAEPIMRQLALPYADHPDFRREWQGS
;
A
#
# COMPACT_ATOMS: atom_id res chain seq x y z
N MET A 1 15.75 3.31 20.85
CA MET A 1 14.63 2.64 20.16
C MET A 1 14.13 3.44 18.97
N SER A 2 13.70 4.69 19.20
CA SER A 2 12.99 5.52 18.21
C SER A 2 13.75 5.75 16.89
N ASN A 3 15.09 5.84 16.91
CA ASN A 3 15.89 5.97 15.68
C ASN A 3 15.86 4.69 14.80
N GLN A 4 15.88 3.50 15.39
CA GLN A 4 15.78 2.24 14.63
C GLN A 4 14.37 2.03 14.05
N LEU A 5 13.33 2.40 14.81
CA LEU A 5 11.95 2.36 14.35
C LEU A 5 11.69 3.36 13.21
N LEU A 6 12.25 4.57 13.31
CA LEU A 6 12.17 5.58 12.25
C LEU A 6 12.87 5.09 10.97
N LEU A 7 14.07 4.53 11.07
CA LEU A 7 14.79 3.96 9.93
C LEU A 7 14.00 2.81 9.29
N PHE A 8 13.42 1.91 10.09
CA PHE A 8 12.57 0.83 9.60
C PHE A 8 11.38 1.39 8.81
N LEU A 9 10.64 2.37 9.35
CA LEU A 9 9.50 2.98 8.66
C LEU A 9 9.90 3.62 7.34
N ARG A 10 11.02 4.34 7.29
CA ARG A 10 11.52 4.94 6.03
C ARG A 10 11.80 3.87 4.98
N LEU A 11 12.51 2.81 5.35
CA LEU A 11 12.83 1.71 4.42
C LEU A 11 11.57 1.02 3.88
N ARG A 12 10.57 0.75 4.75
CA ARG A 12 9.31 0.13 4.31
C ARG A 12 8.48 1.05 3.41
N LEU A 13 8.49 2.36 3.68
CA LEU A 13 7.82 3.34 2.82
C LEU A 13 8.51 3.49 1.46
N ASP A 14 9.84 3.36 1.41
CA ASP A 14 10.59 3.35 0.15
C ASP A 14 10.27 2.09 -0.67
N GLU A 15 10.17 0.93 -0.03
CA GLU A 15 9.74 -0.32 -0.69
C GLU A 15 8.33 -0.22 -1.26
N ASP A 16 7.37 0.27 -0.46
CA ASP A 16 5.99 0.50 -0.90
C ASP A 16 5.94 1.45 -2.10
N GLU A 17 6.74 2.53 -2.08
CA GLU A 17 6.84 3.47 -3.20
C GLU A 17 7.41 2.82 -4.47
N VAL A 18 8.48 2.03 -4.33
CA VAL A 18 9.10 1.35 -5.47
C VAL A 18 8.12 0.36 -6.11
N ILE A 19 7.43 -0.45 -5.30
CA ILE A 19 6.44 -1.41 -5.77
C ILE A 19 5.26 -0.70 -6.43
N ALA A 20 4.72 0.35 -5.81
CA ALA A 20 3.62 1.11 -6.37
C ALA A 20 4.02 1.84 -7.67
N CYS A 21 5.20 2.46 -7.73
CA CYS A 21 5.70 3.08 -8.96
C CYS A 21 5.85 2.06 -10.09
N GLY A 22 6.40 0.88 -9.78
CA GLY A 22 6.52 -0.22 -10.74
C GLY A 22 5.16 -0.65 -11.30
N ALA A 23 4.17 -0.81 -10.42
CA ALA A 23 2.80 -1.18 -10.80
C ALA A 23 2.04 -0.07 -11.56
N ALA A 24 2.29 1.20 -11.25
CA ALA A 24 1.69 2.34 -11.95
C ALA A 24 2.29 2.56 -13.36
N GLY A 25 3.46 1.98 -13.62
CA GLY A 25 4.18 2.14 -14.89
C GLY A 25 4.64 3.58 -15.16
N PRO A 26 5.15 3.84 -16.38
CA PRO A 26 5.72 5.13 -16.74
C PRO A 26 4.73 6.28 -16.54
N ASN A 27 5.19 7.37 -15.90
CA ASN A 27 4.39 8.56 -15.59
C ASN A 27 3.09 8.26 -14.81
N ALA A 28 3.08 7.18 -14.01
CA ALA A 28 1.92 6.71 -13.26
C ALA A 28 0.66 6.44 -14.12
N ARG A 29 0.85 6.17 -15.41
CA ARG A 29 -0.25 6.02 -16.39
C ARG A 29 -1.25 4.94 -15.98
N PHE A 30 -0.79 3.88 -15.34
CA PHE A 30 -1.56 2.70 -14.95
C PHE A 30 -1.86 2.68 -13.44
N GLY A 31 -1.71 3.81 -12.76
CA GLY A 31 -1.83 3.89 -11.31
C GLY A 31 -3.26 3.80 -10.76
N ILE A 32 -4.27 3.90 -11.62
CA ILE A 32 -5.68 3.79 -11.24
C ILE A 32 -6.21 2.46 -11.74
N TRP A 33 -6.74 1.65 -10.83
CA TRP A 33 -7.30 0.35 -11.15
C TRP A 33 -8.81 0.35 -10.96
N ASP A 34 -9.52 -0.23 -11.93
CA ASP A 34 -10.97 -0.26 -12.01
C ASP A 34 -11.46 -1.73 -12.07
N VAL A 35 -12.68 -1.95 -11.57
CA VAL A 35 -13.39 -3.24 -11.62
C VAL A 35 -14.19 -3.30 -12.91
N ASP A 36 -14.01 -4.35 -13.71
CA ASP A 36 -14.79 -4.58 -14.93
C ASP A 36 -15.58 -5.90 -14.83
N PRO A 37 -16.88 -5.85 -14.49
CA PRO A 37 -17.71 -7.04 -14.32
C PRO A 37 -18.12 -7.65 -15.67
N TRP A 38 -18.14 -8.98 -15.74
CA TRP A 38 -18.59 -9.74 -16.89
C TRP A 38 -19.15 -11.12 -16.48
N TYR A 39 -19.78 -11.84 -17.41
CA TYR A 39 -20.46 -13.11 -17.15
C TYR A 39 -19.94 -14.23 -18.04
N ASP A 40 -19.54 -15.36 -17.45
CA ASP A 40 -18.97 -16.52 -18.16
C ASP A 40 -19.94 -17.70 -18.33
N GLY A 41 -21.20 -17.56 -17.88
CA GLY A 41 -22.17 -18.65 -17.86
C GLY A 41 -22.13 -19.53 -16.60
N ALA A 42 -21.06 -19.44 -15.79
CA ALA A 42 -20.88 -20.19 -14.54
C ALA A 42 -21.00 -19.30 -13.28
N GLY A 43 -20.92 -17.97 -13.43
CA GLY A 43 -21.15 -17.00 -12.38
C GLY A 43 -20.76 -15.58 -12.77
N GLU A 44 -20.95 -14.62 -11.86
CA GLU A 44 -20.41 -13.26 -12.01
C GLU A 44 -18.89 -13.30 -11.79
N ARG A 45 -18.14 -12.77 -12.75
CA ARG A 45 -16.69 -12.64 -12.72
C ARG A 45 -16.33 -11.18 -12.92
N CYS A 46 -15.18 -10.77 -12.39
CA CYS A 46 -14.65 -9.44 -12.67
C CYS A 46 -13.22 -9.52 -13.17
N ASP A 47 -12.91 -8.63 -14.10
CA ASP A 47 -11.55 -8.32 -14.49
C ASP A 47 -11.04 -7.13 -13.69
N LEU A 48 -9.77 -7.19 -13.31
CA LEU A 48 -9.04 -6.02 -12.85
C LEU A 48 -8.50 -5.29 -14.08
N ARG A 49 -8.76 -4.00 -14.21
CA ARG A 49 -8.21 -3.19 -15.32
C ARG A 49 -7.40 -2.02 -14.80
N ALA A 50 -6.24 -1.77 -15.39
CA ALA A 50 -5.55 -0.49 -15.21
C ALA A 50 -6.10 0.53 -16.21
N ARG A 51 -6.45 1.72 -15.74
CA ARG A 51 -6.86 2.82 -16.62
C ARG A 51 -5.73 3.14 -17.61
N GLY A 52 -6.09 3.32 -18.88
CA GLY A 52 -5.11 3.57 -19.94
C GLY A 52 -4.26 2.36 -20.35
N SER A 53 -4.53 1.19 -19.77
CA SER A 53 -4.03 -0.15 -20.11
C SER A 53 -5.18 -1.12 -20.40
N GLY A 54 -4.87 -2.40 -20.57
CA GLY A 54 -5.83 -3.50 -20.68
C GLY A 54 -6.13 -4.20 -19.36
N VAL A 55 -6.72 -5.39 -19.47
CA VAL A 55 -6.99 -6.31 -18.35
C VAL A 55 -5.67 -6.77 -17.70
N LEU A 56 -5.62 -6.69 -16.37
CA LEU A 56 -4.50 -7.12 -15.53
C LEU A 56 -4.69 -8.55 -14.99
N SER A 57 -5.92 -9.07 -14.98
CA SER A 57 -6.26 -10.43 -14.57
C SER A 57 -6.18 -11.45 -15.72
N GLY A 58 -6.01 -12.73 -15.37
CA GLY A 58 -6.04 -13.82 -16.34
C GLY A 58 -7.43 -14.07 -16.96
N PRO A 59 -7.52 -14.94 -17.99
CA PRO A 59 -8.72 -15.10 -18.83
C PRO A 59 -9.96 -15.63 -18.09
N THR A 60 -9.78 -16.15 -16.87
CA THR A 60 -10.88 -16.66 -16.06
C THR A 60 -11.55 -15.56 -15.22
N GLY A 61 -11.00 -14.35 -15.14
CA GLY A 61 -11.47 -13.34 -14.18
C GLY A 61 -11.31 -13.80 -12.71
N MET A 62 -11.60 -12.90 -11.78
CA MET A 62 -11.53 -13.14 -10.33
C MET A 62 -12.89 -12.91 -9.67
N ALA A 63 -13.04 -13.39 -8.43
CA ALA A 63 -14.21 -13.07 -7.62
C ALA A 63 -14.30 -11.55 -7.40
N VAL A 64 -15.51 -10.99 -7.48
CA VAL A 64 -15.76 -9.54 -7.41
C VAL A 64 -15.10 -8.91 -6.19
N ALA A 65 -15.29 -9.51 -5.00
CA ALA A 65 -14.70 -9.01 -3.75
C ALA A 65 -13.17 -8.93 -3.76
N VAL A 66 -12.49 -9.82 -4.49
CA VAL A 66 -11.02 -9.77 -4.66
C VAL A 66 -10.64 -8.60 -5.55
N VAL A 67 -11.32 -8.42 -6.68
CA VAL A 67 -11.04 -7.31 -7.61
C VAL A 67 -11.31 -5.96 -6.96
N GLU A 68 -12.42 -5.83 -6.23
CA GLU A 68 -12.76 -4.61 -5.48
C GLU A 68 -11.70 -4.29 -4.42
N HIS A 69 -11.24 -5.29 -3.66
CA HIS A 69 -10.18 -5.10 -2.68
C HIS A 69 -8.89 -4.64 -3.33
N VAL A 70 -8.49 -5.25 -4.46
CA VAL A 70 -7.27 -4.90 -5.19
C VAL A 70 -7.37 -3.51 -5.82
N ALA A 71 -8.47 -3.20 -6.50
CA ALA A 71 -8.72 -1.90 -7.10
C ALA A 71 -8.74 -0.78 -6.06
N ARG A 72 -9.30 -1.04 -4.87
CA ARG A 72 -9.23 -0.10 -3.74
C ARG A 72 -7.80 0.19 -3.29
N HIS A 73 -6.85 -0.73 -3.46
CA HIS A 73 -5.44 -0.57 -3.11
C HIS A 73 -4.56 -0.31 -4.34
N ASP A 74 -5.09 0.43 -5.32
CA ASP A 74 -4.36 0.79 -6.53
C ASP A 74 -3.03 1.54 -6.24
N PRO A 75 -2.09 1.53 -7.18
CA PRO A 75 -0.79 2.18 -6.99
C PRO A 75 -0.90 3.67 -6.67
N ALA A 76 -1.83 4.40 -7.28
CA ALA A 76 -2.00 5.83 -7.03
C ALA A 76 -2.46 6.12 -5.58
N ARG A 77 -3.26 5.24 -4.98
CA ARG A 77 -3.61 5.31 -3.57
C ARG A 77 -2.41 4.98 -2.68
N VAL A 78 -1.67 3.90 -2.97
CA VAL A 78 -0.48 3.54 -2.18
C VAL A 78 0.53 4.68 -2.15
N LEU A 79 0.80 5.33 -3.29
CA LEU A 79 1.69 6.50 -3.36
C LEU A 79 1.20 7.68 -2.52
N ARG A 80 -0.13 7.92 -2.48
CA ARG A 80 -0.71 8.93 -1.59
C ARG A 80 -0.54 8.57 -0.11
N ASP A 81 -0.75 7.30 0.25
CA ASP A 81 -0.56 6.80 1.61
C ASP A 81 0.92 6.93 2.05
N VAL A 82 1.87 6.57 1.18
CA VAL A 82 3.31 6.74 1.42
C VAL A 82 3.66 8.20 1.67
N ARG A 83 3.20 9.11 0.81
CA ARG A 83 3.44 10.55 0.97
C ARG A 83 2.89 11.06 2.30
N ALA A 84 1.67 10.65 2.67
CA ALA A 84 1.06 11.05 3.92
C ALA A 84 1.86 10.55 5.14
N LYS A 85 2.29 9.28 5.12
CA LYS A 85 3.10 8.70 6.20
C LYS A 85 4.48 9.36 6.31
N ARG A 86 5.15 9.68 5.19
CA ARG A 86 6.42 10.43 5.21
C ARG A 86 6.25 11.81 5.83
N ALA A 87 5.20 12.55 5.45
CA ALA A 87 4.90 13.85 6.06
C ALA A 87 4.63 13.74 7.58
N LEU A 88 3.99 12.66 8.05
CA LEU A 88 3.84 12.41 9.49
C LEU A 88 5.19 12.17 10.18
N LEU A 89 6.11 11.43 9.57
CA LEU A 89 7.45 11.22 10.12
C LEU A 89 8.24 12.53 10.21
N GLU A 90 8.17 13.38 9.19
CA GLU A 90 8.77 14.71 9.20
C GLU A 90 8.23 15.58 10.35
N LEU A 91 6.91 15.56 10.58
CA LEU A 91 6.28 16.28 11.70
C LEU A 91 6.74 15.76 13.07
N ILE A 92 6.87 14.44 13.20
CA ILE A 92 7.37 13.78 14.42
C ILE A 92 8.81 14.19 14.72
N GLU A 93 9.66 14.26 13.69
CA GLU A 93 11.06 14.69 13.84
C GLU A 93 11.18 16.18 14.16
N ALA A 94 10.36 17.02 13.51
CA ALA A 94 10.36 18.46 13.73
C ALA A 94 9.79 18.87 15.10
N THR A 95 8.97 18.01 15.72
CA THR A 95 8.22 18.33 16.94
C THR A 95 8.45 17.29 18.04
N PRO A 96 9.42 17.51 18.95
CA PRO A 96 9.63 16.62 20.09
C PRO A 96 8.33 16.44 20.89
N SER A 97 7.89 15.19 21.01
CA SER A 97 6.61 14.85 21.65
C SER A 97 6.71 13.50 22.35
N PRO A 98 6.12 13.34 23.55
CA PRO A 98 6.05 12.03 24.21
C PRO A 98 5.23 11.02 23.40
N TYR A 99 4.43 11.47 22.43
CA TYR A 99 3.62 10.63 21.56
C TYR A 99 4.35 10.17 20.28
N ALA A 100 5.56 10.67 20.02
CA ALA A 100 6.33 10.34 18.82
C ALA A 100 6.52 8.83 18.64
N GLU A 101 7.06 8.15 19.66
CA GLU A 101 7.30 6.71 19.58
C GLU A 101 6.01 5.87 19.54
N PRO A 102 4.98 6.14 20.37
CA PRO A 102 3.68 5.47 20.22
C PRO A 102 3.08 5.59 18.82
N ILE A 103 3.13 6.77 18.21
CA ILE A 103 2.60 6.98 16.85
C ILE A 103 3.42 6.18 15.82
N MET A 104 4.76 6.22 15.91
CA MET A 104 5.61 5.42 15.03
C MET A 104 5.35 3.92 15.15
N ARG A 105 5.06 3.41 16.36
CA ARG A 105 4.69 1.99 16.55
C ARG A 105 3.40 1.64 15.82
N GLN A 106 2.39 2.52 15.88
CA GLN A 106 1.14 2.33 15.12
C GLN A 106 1.37 2.33 13.61
N LEU A 107 2.23 3.22 13.11
CA LEU A 107 2.61 3.27 11.69
C LEU A 107 3.38 2.02 11.23
N ALA A 108 4.03 1.29 12.15
CA ALA A 108 4.79 0.10 11.85
C ALA A 108 3.94 -1.19 11.79
N LEU A 109 2.73 -1.18 12.35
CA LEU A 109 1.86 -2.37 12.41
C LEU A 109 1.52 -2.99 11.05
N PRO A 110 1.34 -2.23 9.95
CA PRO A 110 1.14 -2.83 8.62
C PRO A 110 2.31 -3.71 8.15
N TYR A 111 3.48 -3.58 8.76
CA TYR A 111 4.69 -4.33 8.42
C TYR A 111 5.06 -5.36 9.50
N ALA A 112 4.10 -5.78 10.34
CA ALA A 112 4.35 -6.69 11.46
C ALA A 112 4.77 -8.12 11.03
N ASP A 113 4.50 -8.48 9.78
CA ASP A 113 4.91 -9.73 9.14
C ASP A 113 6.30 -9.63 8.46
N HIS A 114 6.89 -8.44 8.41
CA HIS A 114 8.21 -8.22 7.81
C HIS A 114 9.32 -8.85 8.68
N PRO A 115 10.34 -9.54 8.10
CA PRO A 115 11.40 -10.20 8.87
C PRO A 115 12.22 -9.25 9.76
N ASP A 116 12.43 -8.00 9.32
CA ASP A 116 13.11 -6.97 10.13
C ASP A 116 12.22 -6.34 11.22
N PHE A 117 10.92 -6.64 11.25
CA PHE A 117 10.01 -6.12 12.26
C PHE A 117 10.35 -6.73 13.63
N ARG A 118 10.55 -5.87 14.63
CA ARG A 118 10.85 -6.32 16.00
C ARG A 118 9.58 -6.37 16.82
N ARG A 119 9.36 -7.48 17.53
CA ARG A 119 8.18 -7.68 18.40
C ARG A 119 7.97 -6.57 19.43
N GLU A 120 9.05 -5.93 19.89
CA GLU A 120 8.97 -4.77 20.81
C GLU A 120 8.22 -3.56 20.22
N TRP A 121 8.02 -3.49 18.90
CA TRP A 121 7.28 -2.44 18.21
C TRP A 121 5.77 -2.71 18.10
N GLN A 122 5.28 -3.93 18.36
CA GLN A 122 3.85 -4.27 18.29
C GLN A 122 2.98 -3.52 19.32
N GLY A 123 3.60 -2.89 20.32
CA GLY A 123 2.92 -2.28 21.45
C GLY A 123 2.84 -3.23 22.65
N SER A 124 2.65 -2.65 23.84
CA SER A 124 2.21 -3.34 25.06
C SER A 124 0.73 -3.08 25.27
#